data_AF-A0A0D2LPB6-F1
#
_entry.id   AF-A0A0D2LPB6-F1
#
_cell.length_a   1.000
_cell.length_b   1.000
_cell.length_c   1.000
_cell.angle_alpha   90.00
_cell.angle_beta   90.00
_cell.angle_gamma   90.00
#
_symmetry.space_group_name_H-M   'P 1'
#
loop_
_entity.id
_entity.type
_entity.pdbx_description
1 polymer ?
#
loop_
_entity_poly.entity_id
_entity_poly.type
_entity_poly.pdbx_seq_one_letter_code
_entity_poly.pdbx_strand_id
1 'polypeptide(L)' 'MGVKKVKATPYTCRPSDGSAYNATFFVIGDWGRMGNGDQRQAAKMMADVAACMRPDFVISTGDNFYD' A
#
# COMPACT_ATOMS: atom_id res chain seq x y z
N MET A 1 23.50 -12.41 4.43
CA MET A 1 22.46 -11.48 4.90
C MET A 1 21.16 -12.25 5.02
N GLY A 2 20.65 -12.44 6.24
CA GLY A 2 19.54 -13.37 6.52
C GLY A 2 18.19 -12.84 6.07
N VAL A 3 17.41 -13.69 5.38
CA VAL A 3 16.00 -13.44 5.07
C VAL A 3 15.24 -13.36 6.40
N LYS A 4 14.80 -12.17 6.80
CA LYS A 4 13.88 -12.03 7.93
C LYS A 4 12.55 -12.67 7.54
N LYS A 5 12.13 -13.71 8.27
CA LYS A 5 10.75 -14.23 8.17
C LYS A 5 9.79 -13.12 8.61
N VAL A 6 9.21 -12.41 7.66
CA VAL A 6 8.05 -11.55 7.92
C VAL A 6 6.91 -12.49 8.32
N LYS A 7 6.19 -12.19 9.41
CA LYS A 7 4.98 -12.93 9.82
C LYS A 7 4.08 -13.15 8.59
N ALA A 8 3.37 -14.29 8.53
CA ALA A 8 2.45 -14.59 7.43
C ALA A 8 1.45 -13.42 7.25
N THR A 9 1.72 -12.58 6.27
CA THR A 9 0.89 -11.43 5.92
C THR A 9 -0.12 -11.86 4.88
N PRO A 10 -1.32 -11.25 4.85
CA PRO A 10 -2.36 -11.62 3.86
C PRO A 10 -1.97 -11.22 2.43
N TYR A 11 -0.83 -10.54 2.25
CA TYR A 11 -0.30 -10.10 0.97
C TYR A 11 1.05 -10.76 0.68
N THR A 12 1.32 -10.98 -0.60
CA THR A 12 2.62 -11.42 -1.11
C THR A 12 3.35 -10.23 -1.73
N CYS A 13 4.59 -10.00 -1.30
CA CYS A 13 5.45 -9.01 -1.93
C CYS A 13 6.11 -9.66 -3.15
N ARG A 14 5.81 -9.19 -4.36
CA ARG A 14 6.48 -9.66 -5.58
C ARG A 14 7.47 -8.58 -6.05
N PRO A 15 8.78 -8.85 -6.01
CA PRO A 15 9.77 -7.98 -6.66
C PRO A 15 9.51 -7.92 -8.17
N SER A 16 9.95 -6.86 -8.85
CA SER A 16 9.89 -6.81 -10.32
C SER A 16 10.62 -8.02 -10.90
N ASP A 17 10.00 -8.74 -11.83
CA ASP A 17 10.59 -9.92 -12.49
C ASP A 17 11.57 -9.56 -13.63
N GLY A 18 12.10 -8.33 -13.61
CA GLY A 18 12.97 -7.80 -14.66
C GLY A 18 12.21 -7.23 -15.86
N SER A 19 10.88 -7.24 -15.85
CA SER A 19 10.06 -6.47 -16.79
C SER A 19 10.27 -4.96 -16.54
N ALA A 20 10.45 -4.19 -17.62
CA ALA A 20 10.85 -2.78 -17.61
C ALA A 20 9.71 -1.81 -17.20
N TYR A 21 9.02 -2.09 -16.10
CA TYR A 21 8.10 -1.13 -15.50
C TYR A 21 8.88 -0.20 -14.58
N ASN A 22 9.05 1.05 -15.01
CA ASN A 22 9.91 2.05 -14.36
C ASN A 22 9.24 2.80 -13.19
N ALA A 23 8.03 2.39 -12.78
CA ALA A 23 7.29 3.07 -11.72
C ALA A 23 6.42 2.08 -10.92
N THR A 24 6.52 2.15 -9.59
CA THR A 24 5.58 1.54 -8.66
C THR A 24 4.73 2.64 -8.05
N PHE A 25 3.42 2.49 -8.02
CA PHE A 25 2.55 3.48 -7.39
C PHE A 25 1.41 2.78 -6.66
N PHE A 26 0.94 3.42 -5.59
CA PHE A 26 -0.25 2.97 -4.88
C PHE A 26 -1.45 3.81 -5.32
N VAL A 27 -2.62 3.20 -5.29
CA VAL A 27 -3.88 3.88 -5.56
C VAL A 27 -4.74 3.74 -4.31
N ILE A 28 -5.30 4.86 -3.86
CA ILE A 28 -6.23 4.92 -2.73
C ILE A 28 -7.45 5.75 -3.15
N GLY A 29 -8.63 5.40 -2.64
CA GLY A 29 -9.81 6.24 -2.85
C GLY A 29 -10.81 6.16 -1.72
N ASP A 30 -11.82 7.03 -1.79
CA ASP A 30 -12.92 7.14 -0.84
C ASP A 30 -12.46 7.17 0.63
N TRP A 31 -11.45 8.00 0.89
CA TRP A 31 -10.63 7.89 2.10
C TRP A 31 -11.23 8.58 3.33
N GLY A 32 -11.48 9.89 3.26
CA GLY A 32 -11.53 10.74 4.45
C GLY A 32 -12.77 10.61 5.31
N ARG A 33 -12.83 9.59 6.17
CA ARG A 33 -13.95 9.33 7.10
C ARG A 33 -13.50 9.39 8.57
N MET A 34 -12.55 10.27 8.90
CA MET A 34 -12.02 10.47 10.28
C MET A 34 -11.59 9.18 11.02
N GLY A 35 -11.05 8.20 10.30
CA GLY A 35 -10.60 6.92 10.85
C GLY A 35 -11.68 5.84 10.94
N ASN A 36 -12.90 6.11 10.45
CA ASN A 36 -14.02 5.17 10.38
C ASN A 36 -13.93 4.25 9.15
N GLY A 37 -14.82 3.26 9.05
CA GLY A 37 -14.96 2.43 7.84
C GLY A 37 -13.65 1.76 7.40
N ASP A 38 -12.94 1.14 8.34
CA ASP A 38 -11.66 0.45 8.11
C ASP A 38 -10.49 1.30 7.60
N GLN A 39 -10.62 2.64 7.61
CA GLN A 39 -9.57 3.56 7.18
C GLN A 39 -8.23 3.29 7.90
N ARG A 40 -8.25 3.03 9.21
CA ARG A 40 -7.02 2.67 9.96
C ARG A 40 -6.41 1.33 9.53
N GLN A 41 -7.25 0.35 9.19
CA GLN A 41 -6.77 -0.96 8.73
C GLN A 41 -6.16 -0.84 7.33
N ALA A 42 -6.80 -0.10 6.43
CA ALA A 42 -6.29 0.21 5.11
C ALA A 42 -4.95 0.98 5.16
N ALA A 43 -4.83 2.02 6.01
CA ALA A 43 -3.57 2.72 6.24
C ALA A 43 -2.45 1.76 6.67
N LYS A 44 -2.76 0.87 7.63
CA LYS A 44 -1.79 -0.10 8.12
C LYS A 44 -1.34 -1.05 7.00
N MET A 45 -2.26 -1.55 6.18
CA MET A 45 -1.93 -2.44 5.07
C MET A 45 -1.06 -1.74 4.03
N MET A 46 -1.39 -0.50 3.65
CA MET A 46 -0.55 0.30 2.74
C MET A 46 0.86 0.50 3.30
N ALA A 47 0.98 0.80 4.60
CA ALA A 47 2.29 0.94 5.25
C ALA A 47 3.08 -0.37 5.26
N ASP A 48 2.43 -1.50 5.57
CA ASP A 48 3.12 -2.79 5.61
C ASP A 48 3.57 -3.22 4.20
N VAL A 49 2.76 -2.98 3.16
CA VAL A 49 3.10 -3.30 1.76
C VAL A 49 4.21 -2.38 1.23
N ALA A 50 4.22 -1.10 1.61
CA ALA A 50 5.28 -0.15 1.23
C ALA A 50 6.67 -0.57 1.71
N ALA A 51 6.76 -1.39 2.78
CA ALA A 51 8.02 -1.90 3.30
C ALA A 51 8.74 -2.85 2.34
N CYS A 52 8.02 -3.49 1.40
CA CYS A 52 8.58 -4.44 0.44
C CYS A 52 8.35 -4.04 -1.02
N MET A 53 7.30 -3.27 -1.33
CA MET A 53 7.00 -2.71 -2.64
C MET A 53 6.85 -1.20 -2.48
N ARG A 54 7.98 -0.50 -2.42
CA ARG A 54 8.02 0.95 -2.17
C ARG A 54 7.43 1.69 -3.38
N PRO A 55 6.34 2.45 -3.22
CA PRO A 55 5.81 3.28 -4.30
C PRO A 55 6.66 4.54 -4.48
N ASP A 56 6.79 4.99 -5.73
CA ASP A 56 7.37 6.27 -6.12
C ASP A 56 6.40 7.43 -5.84
N PHE A 57 5.10 7.15 -5.94
CA PHE A 57 4.02 8.10 -5.65
C PHE A 57 2.72 7.38 -5.30
N VAL A 58 1.77 8.14 -4.76
CA VAL A 58 0.41 7.67 -4.46
C VAL A 58 -0.57 8.46 -5.30
N ILE A 59 -1.50 7.76 -5.96
CA ILE A 59 -2.64 8.36 -6.65
C ILE A 59 -3.83 8.28 -5.71
N SER A 60 -4.45 9.43 -5.46
CA SER A 60 -5.74 9.52 -4.79
C SER A 60 -6.84 9.64 -5.85
N THR A 61 -7.87 8.81 -5.73
CA THR A 61 -9.05 8.76 -6.61
C THR A 61 -10.33 8.86 -5.79
N GLY A 62 -11.44 9.29 -6.38
CA GLY A 62 -12.71 9.45 -5.64
C GLY A 62 -12.66 10.60 -4.63
N ASP A 63 -13.54 10.56 -3.62
CA ASP A 63 -13.64 11.65 -2.64
C ASP A 63 -12.65 11.45 -1.49
N ASN A 64 -11.91 12.51 -1.17
CA ASN A 64 -10.84 12.46 -0.19
C ASN A 64 -11.25 12.83 1.22
N PHE A 65 -12.31 13.62 1.36
CA PHE A 65 -12.80 14.13 2.62
C PHE A 65 -14.31 14.07 2.59
N TYR A 66 -14.87 13.33 3.54
CA TYR A 66 -16.28 13.31 3.90
C TYR A 66 -16.40 14.04 5.25
N ASP A 67 -17.55 14.70 5.45
CA ASP A 67 -17.83 15.57 6.61
C ASP A 67 -17.49 14.94 7.98
#